data_AF-A0A448YG72-F1
#
_entry.id   AF-A0A448YG72-F1
#
_cell.length_a   1.000
_cell.length_b   1.000
_cell.length_c   1.000
_cell.angle_alpha   90.00
_cell.angle_beta   90.00
_cell.angle_gamma   90.00
#
_symmetry.space_group_name_H-M   'P 1'
#
loop_
_entity.id
_entity.type
_entity.pdbx_description
1 polymer ?
#
loop_
_entity_poly.entity_id
_entity_poly.type
_entity_poly.pdbx_seq_one_letter_code
_entity_poly.pdbx_strand_id
1 'polypeptide(L)'
;MVEENWQSALSEYVVDPNIKAQVRNKFNFRPFKQAPASKVHQDNLITLDSLDFSKYREGPEGFKERKELAKQLEGSVTKYGFFALQNFGISQEWIDEILSLSQSTFEEPDEVKSQFIGGEHNLPEEEGRPLGIVKGTGYKPLGYWKYTNDTPDQVEAFNLRHFGQFDTFFNRTKYPEFVKGNLDVISFFFNYIHREVLRRVLNLFDLILERPEGTLYEQYFLIVQGDLKRSPDGWGRFLYYHPVSDDYNMKASNVWMRGHTDSSALTFILSQSILSLQIREHDTNEWKYVGHTPGALIVNIGDMFQQLTGGYFKSSIHRVITAPEDQRGYYRNTAIYFCYPVPYAYLDPDSLASPKLKRLGYKRDESQERITVRQWSDAKGTFFNKSSGANRTKDISLFGRPSVGSLIGEDVPEAATNVWINT
;
A
#
# COMPACT_ATOMS: atom_id res chain seq x y z
N MET A 1 7.38 -21.26 -18.03
CA MET A 1 8.77 -20.73 -17.89
C MET A 1 9.37 -21.36 -16.65
N VAL A 2 10.68 -21.62 -16.60
CA VAL A 2 11.31 -22.13 -15.38
C VAL A 2 11.11 -21.06 -14.30
N GLU A 3 10.47 -21.43 -13.20
CA GLU A 3 10.24 -20.55 -12.07
C GLU A 3 11.61 -20.11 -11.54
N GLU A 4 11.97 -18.85 -11.76
CA GLU A 4 13.22 -18.30 -11.24
C GLU A 4 13.18 -18.42 -9.71
N ASN A 5 14.13 -19.15 -9.12
CA ASN A 5 14.29 -19.17 -7.68
C ASN A 5 14.81 -17.80 -7.23
N TRP A 6 13.88 -16.87 -7.03
CA TRP A 6 14.17 -15.47 -6.71
C TRP A 6 14.96 -15.32 -5.41
N GLN A 7 14.81 -16.26 -4.46
CA GLN A 7 15.56 -16.27 -3.21
C GLN A 7 17.03 -16.60 -3.46
N SER A 8 17.30 -17.56 -4.36
CA SER A 8 18.67 -17.86 -4.80
C SER A 8 19.30 -16.66 -5.50
N ALA A 9 18.57 -16.02 -6.42
CA ALA A 9 19.08 -14.84 -7.10
C ALA A 9 19.32 -13.65 -6.13
N LEU A 10 18.44 -13.47 -5.14
CA LEU A 10 18.60 -12.43 -4.12
C LEU A 10 19.79 -12.70 -3.18
N SER A 11 20.19 -13.97 -3.01
CA SER A 11 21.33 -14.33 -2.16
C SER A 11 22.68 -13.78 -2.67
N GLU A 12 22.74 -13.35 -3.93
CA GLU A 12 23.90 -12.66 -4.50
C GLU A 12 24.00 -11.19 -4.07
N TYR A 13 22.95 -10.62 -3.47
CA TYR A 13 22.83 -9.21 -3.09
C TYR A 13 22.79 -8.99 -1.57
N VAL A 14 23.43 -9.87 -0.80
CA VAL A 14 23.49 -9.76 0.66
C VAL A 14 24.43 -8.62 1.07
N VAL A 15 24.00 -7.80 2.03
CA VAL A 15 24.87 -6.77 2.59
C VAL A 15 25.85 -7.41 3.56
N ASP A 16 27.14 -7.09 3.43
CA ASP A 16 28.19 -7.59 4.33
C ASP A 16 27.78 -7.38 5.82
N PRO A 17 27.77 -8.44 6.65
CA PRO A 17 27.31 -8.36 8.03
C PRO A 17 28.06 -7.34 8.89
N ASN A 18 29.37 -7.15 8.64
CA ASN A 18 30.17 -6.17 9.38
C ASN A 18 29.79 -4.74 8.96
N ILE A 19 29.61 -4.50 7.66
CA ILE A 19 29.13 -3.20 7.17
C ILE A 19 27.75 -2.89 7.74
N LYS A 20 26.82 -3.85 7.69
CA LYS A 20 25.46 -3.71 8.25
C LYS A 20 25.51 -3.39 9.75
N ALA A 21 26.33 -4.10 10.52
CA ALA A 21 26.49 -3.84 11.96
C ALA A 21 27.07 -2.45 12.25
N GLN A 22 28.09 -2.03 11.49
CA GLN A 22 28.68 -0.69 11.62
C GLN A 22 27.66 0.41 11.33
N VAL A 23 26.89 0.28 10.24
CA VAL A 23 25.83 1.22 9.88
C VAL A 23 24.76 1.25 10.97
N ARG A 24 24.27 0.09 11.42
CA ARG A 24 23.25 0.03 12.49
C ARG A 24 23.72 0.67 13.79
N ASN A 25 24.98 0.46 14.17
CA ASN A 25 25.56 1.10 15.36
C ASN A 25 25.67 2.62 15.18
N LYS A 26 26.15 3.08 14.01
CA LYS A 26 26.29 4.51 13.68
C LYS A 26 24.97 5.27 13.78
N PHE A 27 23.87 4.65 13.34
CA PHE A 27 22.54 5.27 13.30
C PHE A 27 21.64 4.86 14.49
N ASN A 28 22.20 4.28 15.56
CA ASN A 28 21.46 3.89 16.78
C ASN A 28 20.21 3.04 16.48
N PHE A 29 20.37 2.04 15.61
CA PHE A 29 19.31 1.10 15.24
C PHE A 29 18.80 0.39 16.49
N ARG A 30 17.49 0.45 16.70
CA ARG A 30 16.83 -0.13 17.88
C ARG A 30 15.40 -0.56 17.56
N PRO A 31 14.82 -1.46 18.37
CA PRO A 31 13.44 -1.89 18.19
C PRO A 31 12.44 -0.73 18.22
N PHE A 32 11.56 -0.68 17.23
CA PHE A 32 10.41 0.24 17.25
C PHE A 32 9.40 -0.21 18.30
N LYS A 33 8.99 0.72 19.17
CA LYS A 33 7.98 0.45 20.20
C LYS A 33 6.58 0.83 19.70
N GLN A 34 5.80 -0.17 19.35
CA GLN A 34 4.40 0.01 18.95
C GLN A 34 3.53 0.52 20.11
N ALA A 35 2.46 1.24 19.78
CA ALA A 35 1.43 1.60 20.74
C ALA A 35 0.68 0.35 21.23
N PRO A 36 0.17 0.31 22.48
CA PRO A 36 -0.80 -0.70 22.87
C PRO A 36 -2.08 -0.54 22.03
N ALA A 37 -2.85 -1.63 21.86
CA ALA A 37 -4.16 -1.55 21.21
C ALA A 37 -5.09 -0.61 21.98
N SER A 38 -5.80 0.28 21.26
CA SER A 38 -6.72 1.22 21.88
C SER A 38 -7.92 0.49 22.49
N LYS A 39 -8.45 1.05 23.58
CA LYS A 39 -9.72 0.61 24.19
C LYS A 39 -10.91 1.46 23.74
N VAL A 40 -10.67 2.51 22.95
CA VAL A 40 -11.68 3.46 22.49
C VAL A 40 -12.26 2.99 21.14
N HIS A 41 -13.51 3.39 20.84
CA HIS A 41 -14.21 3.16 19.56
C HIS A 41 -14.36 1.68 19.13
N GLN A 42 -14.34 0.75 20.08
CA GLN A 42 -14.46 -0.69 19.81
C GLN A 42 -15.85 -1.09 19.26
N ASP A 43 -16.85 -0.22 19.43
CA ASP A 43 -18.21 -0.35 18.94
C ASP A 43 -18.37 0.07 17.46
N ASN A 44 -17.39 0.75 16.88
CA ASN A 44 -17.42 1.23 15.48
C ASN A 44 -16.32 0.60 14.61
N LEU A 45 -15.92 -0.64 14.91
CA LEU A 45 -14.98 -1.39 14.10
C LEU A 45 -15.69 -2.05 12.90
N ILE A 46 -15.03 -2.04 11.75
CA ILE A 46 -15.43 -2.90 10.63
C ILE A 46 -14.95 -4.32 10.91
N THR A 47 -15.81 -5.30 10.61
CA THR A 47 -15.38 -6.71 10.56
C THR A 47 -14.84 -6.99 9.16
N LEU A 48 -13.51 -7.08 9.03
CA LEU A 48 -12.87 -7.57 7.81
C LEU A 48 -12.77 -9.09 7.86
N ASP A 49 -12.98 -9.77 6.73
CA ASP A 49 -12.61 -11.18 6.67
C ASP A 49 -11.11 -11.31 6.89
N SER A 50 -10.72 -12.24 7.76
CA SER A 50 -9.34 -12.61 8.00
C SER A 50 -9.03 -13.94 7.33
N LEU A 51 -8.17 -13.91 6.31
CA LEU A 51 -7.67 -15.10 5.66
C LEU A 51 -6.44 -15.63 6.40
N ASP A 52 -6.51 -16.88 6.83
CA ASP A 52 -5.39 -17.59 7.43
C ASP A 52 -4.61 -18.35 6.35
N PHE A 53 -3.46 -17.80 5.96
CA PHE A 53 -2.60 -18.38 4.92
C PHE A 53 -1.86 -19.65 5.35
N SER A 54 -1.91 -20.05 6.63
CA SER A 54 -1.46 -21.40 7.03
C SER A 54 -2.33 -22.51 6.41
N LYS A 55 -3.56 -22.17 6.01
CA LYS A 55 -4.49 -23.08 5.32
C LYS A 55 -4.28 -23.09 3.80
N TYR A 56 -3.46 -22.19 3.26
CA TYR A 56 -3.13 -22.19 1.84
C TYR A 56 -2.11 -23.30 1.58
N ARG A 57 -2.56 -24.38 0.94
CA ARG A 57 -1.70 -25.48 0.53
C ARG A 57 -1.46 -25.37 -0.96
N GLU A 58 -0.20 -25.42 -1.40
CA GLU A 58 0.16 -25.44 -2.83
C GLU A 58 -0.25 -26.79 -3.47
N GLY A 59 -0.10 -26.91 -4.79
CA GLY A 59 -0.28 -28.18 -5.51
C GLY A 59 -1.75 -28.63 -5.73
N PRO A 60 -1.99 -29.66 -6.54
CA PRO A 60 -3.35 -30.16 -6.81
C PRO A 60 -4.10 -30.64 -5.56
N GLU A 61 -3.39 -31.17 -4.57
CA GLU A 61 -3.93 -31.68 -3.31
C GLU A 61 -4.53 -30.58 -2.42
N GLY A 62 -4.03 -29.35 -2.52
CA GLY A 62 -4.51 -28.18 -1.77
C GLY A 62 -5.67 -27.43 -2.43
N PHE A 63 -6.15 -27.90 -3.58
CA PHE A 63 -7.14 -27.17 -4.39
C PHE A 63 -8.46 -26.93 -3.64
N LYS A 64 -8.88 -27.88 -2.80
CA LYS A 64 -10.11 -27.74 -2.02
C LYS A 64 -9.98 -26.61 -0.99
N GLU A 65 -8.87 -26.57 -0.26
CA GLU A 65 -8.57 -25.55 0.74
C GLU A 65 -8.48 -24.15 0.09
N ARG A 66 -7.82 -24.04 -1.08
CA ARG A 66 -7.76 -22.78 -1.83
C ARG A 66 -9.14 -22.33 -2.32
N LYS A 67 -10.01 -23.25 -2.73
CA LYS A 67 -11.41 -22.93 -3.08
C LYS A 67 -12.21 -22.37 -1.90
N GLU A 68 -12.04 -22.92 -0.70
CA GLU A 68 -12.72 -22.39 0.49
C GLU A 68 -12.18 -21.01 0.89
N LEU A 69 -10.85 -20.80 0.80
CA LEU A 69 -10.26 -19.47 1.01
C LEU A 69 -10.77 -18.46 -0.03
N ALA A 70 -10.87 -18.83 -1.30
CA ALA A 70 -11.41 -17.99 -2.36
C ALA A 70 -12.87 -17.61 -2.10
N LYS A 71 -13.69 -18.58 -1.66
CA LYS A 71 -15.09 -18.36 -1.29
C LYS A 71 -15.24 -17.41 -0.10
N GLN A 72 -14.38 -17.56 0.91
CA GLN A 72 -14.35 -16.64 2.06
C GLN A 72 -13.98 -15.22 1.60
N LEU A 73 -12.98 -15.09 0.73
CA LEU A 73 -12.45 -13.80 0.26
C LEU A 73 -13.43 -13.02 -0.63
N GLU A 74 -14.24 -13.71 -1.43
CA GLU A 74 -15.12 -13.09 -2.42
C GLU A 74 -16.04 -12.02 -1.83
N GLY A 75 -16.64 -12.30 -0.66
CA GLY A 75 -17.52 -11.33 0.02
C GLY A 75 -16.78 -10.02 0.36
N SER A 76 -15.59 -10.12 0.93
CA SER A 76 -14.78 -8.95 1.30
C SER A 76 -14.37 -8.11 0.08
N VAL A 77 -13.88 -8.72 -1.00
CA VAL A 77 -13.43 -7.95 -2.18
C VAL A 77 -14.57 -7.37 -3.01
N THR A 78 -15.78 -7.92 -2.91
CA THR A 78 -16.97 -7.42 -3.63
C THR A 78 -17.83 -6.43 -2.81
N LYS A 79 -17.73 -6.46 -1.48
CA LYS A 79 -18.45 -5.54 -0.58
C LYS A 79 -17.59 -4.37 -0.10
N TYR A 80 -16.43 -4.67 0.49
CA TYR A 80 -15.61 -3.67 1.19
C TYR A 80 -14.27 -3.40 0.53
N GLY A 81 -13.81 -4.21 -0.42
CA GLY A 81 -12.51 -4.02 -1.04
C GLY A 81 -11.31 -4.18 -0.10
N PHE A 82 -11.51 -4.64 1.13
CA PHE A 82 -10.51 -4.76 2.19
C PHE A 82 -10.65 -6.12 2.88
N PHE A 83 -9.52 -6.71 3.27
CA PHE A 83 -9.45 -7.94 4.05
C PHE A 83 -8.15 -8.00 4.86
N ALA A 84 -8.11 -8.84 5.88
CA ALA A 84 -6.90 -9.12 6.65
C ALA A 84 -6.27 -10.45 6.20
N LEU A 85 -4.95 -10.53 6.32
CA LEU A 85 -4.16 -11.70 5.96
C LEU A 85 -3.22 -12.09 7.10
N GLN A 86 -3.50 -13.22 7.73
CA GLN A 86 -2.71 -13.78 8.83
C GLN A 86 -1.84 -14.93 8.35
N ASN A 87 -0.77 -15.23 9.10
CA ASN A 87 0.13 -16.35 8.84
C ASN A 87 0.64 -16.37 7.38
N PHE A 88 0.93 -15.18 6.84
CA PHE A 88 1.33 -15.02 5.44
C PHE A 88 2.77 -15.45 5.17
N GLY A 89 3.49 -15.91 6.19
CA GLY A 89 4.82 -16.53 6.08
C GLY A 89 6.00 -15.65 6.47
N ILE A 90 5.74 -14.45 7.01
CA ILE A 90 6.73 -13.62 7.70
C ILE A 90 6.42 -13.64 9.20
N SER A 91 7.44 -13.83 10.04
CA SER A 91 7.30 -13.89 11.49
C SER A 91 7.15 -12.52 12.13
N GLN A 92 6.73 -12.47 13.40
CA GLN A 92 6.60 -11.20 14.13
C GLN A 92 7.96 -10.51 14.29
N GLU A 93 9.05 -11.25 14.48
CA GLU A 93 10.40 -10.69 14.60
C GLU A 93 10.83 -9.97 13.30
N TRP A 94 10.46 -10.52 12.14
CA TRP A 94 10.71 -9.86 10.86
C TRP A 94 9.86 -8.61 10.65
N ILE A 95 8.60 -8.63 11.12
CA ILE A 95 7.74 -7.45 11.10
C ILE A 95 8.37 -6.34 11.99
N ASP A 96 8.79 -6.69 13.21
CA ASP A 96 9.41 -5.76 14.14
C ASP A 96 10.73 -5.19 13.60
N GLU A 97 11.54 -6.03 12.94
CA GLU A 97 12.76 -5.62 12.23
C GLU A 97 12.45 -4.59 11.13
N ILE A 98 11.45 -4.85 10.28
CA ILE A 98 11.03 -3.92 9.21
C ILE A 98 10.52 -2.59 9.77
N LEU A 99 9.75 -2.62 10.86
CA LEU A 99 9.30 -1.40 11.53
C LEU A 99 10.47 -0.61 12.14
N SER A 100 11.45 -1.30 12.71
CA SER A 100 12.67 -0.68 13.26
C SER A 100 13.52 -0.05 12.16
N LEU A 101 13.60 -0.69 10.98
CA LEU A 101 14.25 -0.13 9.80
C LEU A 101 13.53 1.12 9.33
N SER A 102 12.20 1.06 9.23
CA SER A 102 11.36 2.23 8.89
C SER A 102 11.60 3.40 9.84
N GLN A 103 11.58 3.17 11.16
CA GLN A 103 11.88 4.21 12.15
C GLN A 103 13.27 4.83 11.91
N SER A 104 14.29 3.98 11.79
CA SER A 104 15.67 4.43 11.68
C SER A 104 15.96 5.17 10.37
N THR A 105 15.20 4.88 9.30
CA THR A 105 15.20 5.69 8.07
C THR A 105 14.75 7.13 8.35
N PHE A 106 13.71 7.35 9.13
CA PHE A 106 13.21 8.72 9.39
C PHE A 106 13.97 9.48 10.49
N GLU A 107 14.73 8.76 11.30
CA GLU A 107 15.64 9.34 12.31
C GLU A 107 16.99 9.77 11.73
N GLU A 108 17.24 9.55 10.42
CA GLU A 108 18.39 10.15 9.75
C GLU A 108 18.33 11.69 9.85
N PRO A 109 19.49 12.38 9.94
CA PRO A 109 19.54 13.84 9.96
C PRO A 109 18.85 14.46 8.75
N ASP A 110 18.22 15.62 8.94
CA ASP A 110 17.50 16.31 7.87
C ASP A 110 18.41 16.66 6.68
N GLU A 111 19.71 16.90 6.91
CA GLU A 111 20.70 17.15 5.86
C GLU A 111 20.92 15.93 4.96
N VAL A 112 20.73 14.71 5.49
CA VAL A 112 20.76 13.47 4.71
C VAL A 112 19.42 13.32 3.99
N LYS A 113 18.29 13.44 4.70
CA LYS A 113 16.95 13.26 4.10
C LYS A 113 16.72 14.19 2.92
N SER A 114 17.17 15.45 3.01
CA SER A 114 17.04 16.44 1.94
C SER A 114 17.84 16.13 0.67
N GLN A 115 18.83 15.24 0.73
CA GLN A 115 19.60 14.82 -0.45
C GLN A 115 18.94 13.70 -1.24
N PHE A 116 17.95 13.02 -0.64
CA PHE A 116 17.29 11.85 -1.23
C PHE A 116 15.78 12.10 -1.34
N ILE A 117 15.37 13.31 -1.76
CA ILE A 117 13.96 13.64 -1.95
C ILE A 117 13.37 12.80 -3.10
N GLY A 118 12.13 12.37 -2.89
CA GLY A 118 11.36 11.56 -3.83
C GLY A 118 11.40 12.10 -5.25
N GLY A 119 11.90 11.30 -6.17
CA GLY A 119 11.86 11.61 -7.60
C GLY A 119 12.98 12.51 -8.13
N GLU A 120 13.87 13.02 -7.28
CA GLU A 120 15.02 13.84 -7.72
C GLU A 120 16.15 13.00 -8.34
N HIS A 121 16.23 11.72 -7.98
CA HIS A 121 17.21 10.76 -8.50
C HIS A 121 16.54 9.65 -9.33
N ASN A 122 15.50 10.00 -10.09
CA ASN A 122 14.84 9.06 -11.00
C ASN A 122 15.84 8.43 -11.96
N LEU A 123 15.59 7.18 -12.31
CA LEU A 123 16.36 6.50 -13.34
C LEU A 123 16.04 7.08 -14.73
N PRO A 124 16.94 6.96 -15.71
CA PRO A 124 16.68 7.40 -17.08
C PRO A 124 15.40 6.80 -17.69
N GLU A 125 15.06 5.54 -17.37
CA GLU A 125 13.84 4.87 -17.83
C GLU A 125 12.54 5.48 -17.27
N GLU A 126 12.66 6.38 -16.31
CA GLU A 126 11.57 7.06 -15.62
C GLU A 126 11.47 8.54 -16.00
N GLU A 127 12.32 9.01 -16.90
CA GLU A 127 12.30 10.37 -17.41
C GLU A 127 10.91 10.73 -17.98
N GLY A 128 10.43 11.93 -17.65
CA GLY A 128 9.12 12.43 -18.05
C GLY A 128 7.92 11.80 -17.32
N ARG A 129 8.13 10.80 -16.45
CA ARG A 129 7.03 10.24 -15.63
C ARG A 129 6.66 11.20 -14.49
N PRO A 130 5.37 11.39 -14.19
CA PRO A 130 4.91 12.27 -13.10
C PRO A 130 4.96 11.53 -11.75
N LEU A 131 6.16 11.10 -11.36
CA LEU A 131 6.40 10.37 -10.12
C LEU A 131 6.46 11.32 -8.93
N GLY A 132 7.22 12.40 -9.08
CA GLY A 132 7.44 13.45 -8.08
C GLY A 132 7.80 12.92 -6.68
N ILE A 133 7.60 13.76 -5.67
CA ILE A 133 7.99 13.48 -4.28
C ILE A 133 7.19 12.32 -3.70
N VAL A 134 5.94 12.15 -4.11
CA VAL A 134 5.04 11.16 -3.50
C VAL A 134 5.30 9.76 -4.04
N LYS A 135 5.62 9.59 -5.33
CA LYS A 135 5.77 8.25 -5.93
C LYS A 135 7.21 7.93 -6.32
N GLY A 136 8.09 8.93 -6.47
CA GLY A 136 9.50 8.71 -6.78
C GLY A 136 10.25 8.09 -5.61
N THR A 137 11.35 7.40 -5.90
CA THR A 137 12.24 6.80 -4.89
C THR A 137 12.81 7.88 -3.99
N GLY A 138 12.79 7.66 -2.67
CA GLY A 138 13.32 8.60 -1.68
C GLY A 138 12.27 9.15 -0.72
N TYR A 139 12.64 10.23 -0.02
CA TYR A 139 11.88 10.88 1.04
C TYR A 139 10.77 11.78 0.51
N LYS A 140 9.59 11.66 1.11
CA LYS A 140 8.60 12.74 1.21
C LYS A 140 8.76 13.39 2.59
N PRO A 141 9.14 14.68 2.67
CA PRO A 141 9.41 15.35 3.94
C PRO A 141 8.12 15.69 4.70
N LEU A 142 8.24 15.95 6.01
CA LEU A 142 7.16 16.49 6.84
C LEU A 142 6.58 17.78 6.24
N GLY A 143 5.27 17.96 6.37
CA GLY A 143 4.58 19.17 5.95
C GLY A 143 4.47 19.40 4.44
N TYR A 144 4.92 18.44 3.63
CA TYR A 144 4.83 18.52 2.17
C TYR A 144 3.37 18.63 1.68
N TRP A 145 2.48 17.80 2.23
CA TRP A 145 1.06 17.86 1.94
C TRP A 145 0.35 18.83 2.88
N LYS A 146 -0.61 19.56 2.32
CA LYS A 146 -1.49 20.47 3.05
C LYS A 146 -2.93 20.09 2.76
N TYR A 147 -3.40 19.06 3.46
CA TYR A 147 -4.72 18.47 3.20
C TYR A 147 -5.84 19.36 3.73
N THR A 148 -5.96 19.46 5.05
CA THR A 148 -7.11 20.09 5.73
C THR A 148 -6.75 21.45 6.28
N ASN A 149 -7.53 22.47 5.90
CA ASN A 149 -7.33 23.87 6.25
C ASN A 149 -5.91 24.37 5.93
N ASP A 150 -5.33 23.83 4.86
CA ASP A 150 -3.94 24.05 4.43
C ASP A 150 -2.89 23.80 5.53
N THR A 151 -3.25 22.99 6.54
CA THR A 151 -2.38 22.55 7.63
C THR A 151 -1.35 21.56 7.08
N PRO A 152 -0.04 21.80 7.28
CA PRO A 152 1.01 20.86 6.90
C PRO A 152 0.83 19.51 7.59
N ASP A 153 0.95 18.41 6.84
CA ASP A 153 0.86 17.07 7.39
C ASP A 153 2.02 16.75 8.35
N GLN A 154 1.79 15.79 9.25
CA GLN A 154 2.79 15.30 10.21
C GLN A 154 3.23 13.87 9.87
N VAL A 155 3.36 13.56 8.58
CA VAL A 155 3.75 12.25 8.08
C VAL A 155 4.96 12.33 7.15
N GLU A 156 5.92 11.45 7.36
CA GLU A 156 7.02 11.21 6.43
C GLU A 156 6.79 9.91 5.66
N ALA A 157 7.31 9.84 4.44
CA ALA A 157 7.35 8.60 3.69
C ALA A 157 8.71 8.40 3.05
N PHE A 158 9.11 7.14 2.88
CA PHE A 158 10.29 6.76 2.10
C PHE A 158 9.88 5.68 1.11
N ASN A 159 9.99 5.98 -0.19
CA ASN A 159 9.61 5.04 -1.25
C ASN A 159 10.82 4.23 -1.74
N LEU A 160 10.61 2.92 -1.87
CA LEU A 160 11.56 1.92 -2.34
C LEU A 160 11.00 1.31 -3.63
N ARG A 161 11.47 1.81 -4.77
CA ARG A 161 11.05 1.32 -6.09
C ARG A 161 12.01 0.26 -6.59
N HIS A 162 11.55 -0.51 -7.59
CA HIS A 162 12.38 -1.48 -8.29
C HIS A 162 12.95 -2.63 -7.45
N PHE A 163 12.46 -2.87 -6.22
CA PHE A 163 12.95 -3.97 -5.37
C PHE A 163 12.89 -5.35 -6.07
N GLY A 164 11.97 -5.54 -7.02
CA GLY A 164 11.88 -6.76 -7.82
C GLY A 164 13.00 -6.94 -8.85
N GLN A 165 13.76 -5.88 -9.15
CA GLN A 165 14.79 -5.80 -10.20
C GLN A 165 16.15 -5.63 -9.53
N PHE A 166 16.83 -6.74 -9.26
CA PHE A 166 17.89 -6.73 -8.24
C PHE A 166 19.05 -5.79 -8.57
N ASP A 167 19.62 -5.87 -9.78
CA ASP A 167 20.69 -4.93 -10.17
C ASP A 167 20.24 -3.45 -10.10
N THR A 168 19.03 -3.17 -10.59
CA THR A 168 18.46 -1.81 -10.52
C THR A 168 18.29 -1.34 -9.08
N PHE A 169 17.79 -2.20 -8.19
CA PHE A 169 17.58 -1.88 -6.79
C PHE A 169 18.91 -1.67 -6.06
N PHE A 170 19.83 -2.62 -6.11
CA PHE A 170 21.03 -2.60 -5.27
C PHE A 170 22.15 -1.71 -5.82
N ASN A 171 22.30 -1.62 -7.15
CA ASN A 171 23.46 -0.99 -7.77
C ASN A 171 23.16 0.33 -8.47
N ARG A 172 21.97 0.47 -9.10
CA ARG A 172 21.62 1.66 -9.90
C ARG A 172 20.85 2.71 -9.11
N THR A 173 20.03 2.29 -8.15
CA THR A 173 19.20 3.20 -7.36
C THR A 173 20.01 3.81 -6.21
N LYS A 174 19.84 5.12 -5.99
CA LYS A 174 20.53 5.83 -4.92
C LYS A 174 19.74 5.76 -3.62
N TYR A 175 20.44 5.44 -2.53
CA TYR A 175 19.89 5.37 -1.19
C TYR A 175 20.82 6.06 -0.18
N PRO A 176 20.27 6.63 0.91
CA PRO A 176 21.07 7.08 2.02
C PRO A 176 21.79 5.89 2.67
N GLU A 177 22.87 6.18 3.39
CA GLU A 177 23.79 5.17 3.93
C GLU A 177 23.07 4.13 4.80
N PHE A 178 22.16 4.58 5.69
CA PHE A 178 21.43 3.67 6.55
C PHE A 178 20.56 2.69 5.76
N VAL A 179 19.79 3.19 4.80
CA VAL A 179 18.94 2.35 3.95
C VAL A 179 19.80 1.41 3.10
N LYS A 180 20.90 1.91 2.53
CA LYS A 180 21.85 1.12 1.73
C LYS A 180 22.41 -0.07 2.52
N GLY A 181 22.77 0.14 3.78
CA GLY A 181 23.28 -0.90 4.68
C GLY A 181 22.25 -1.97 5.08
N ASN A 182 20.98 -1.83 4.67
CA ASN A 182 19.89 -2.73 5.04
C ASN A 182 19.04 -3.19 3.83
N LEU A 183 19.51 -2.94 2.59
CA LEU A 183 18.74 -3.24 1.38
C LEU A 183 18.40 -4.72 1.21
N ASP A 184 19.21 -5.63 1.72
CA ASP A 184 18.96 -7.07 1.61
C ASP A 184 17.72 -7.50 2.41
N VAL A 185 17.58 -7.01 3.64
CA VAL A 185 16.40 -7.24 4.51
C VAL A 185 15.16 -6.61 3.89
N ILE A 186 15.28 -5.35 3.44
CA ILE A 186 14.19 -4.59 2.82
C ILE A 186 13.73 -5.25 1.51
N SER A 187 14.69 -5.64 0.66
CA SER A 187 14.42 -6.29 -0.62
C SER A 187 13.76 -7.64 -0.42
N PHE A 188 14.24 -8.45 0.54
CA PHE A 188 13.63 -9.74 0.86
C PHE A 188 12.16 -9.58 1.25
N PHE A 189 11.85 -8.64 2.16
CA PHE A 189 10.48 -8.42 2.61
C PHE A 189 9.53 -8.04 1.47
N PHE A 190 9.88 -7.04 0.66
CA PHE A 190 9.00 -6.61 -0.44
C PHE A 190 8.92 -7.64 -1.57
N ASN A 191 10.01 -8.35 -1.89
CA ASN A 191 9.97 -9.47 -2.84
C ASN A 191 9.12 -10.63 -2.33
N TYR A 192 9.18 -10.96 -1.04
CA TYR A 192 8.35 -11.99 -0.45
C TYR A 192 6.86 -11.66 -0.58
N ILE A 193 6.48 -10.41 -0.25
CA ILE A 193 5.09 -9.97 -0.44
C ILE A 193 4.70 -10.07 -1.92
N HIS A 194 5.54 -9.63 -2.86
CA HIS A 194 5.19 -9.67 -4.27
C HIS A 194 5.13 -11.11 -4.85
N ARG A 195 6.17 -11.91 -4.61
CA ARG A 195 6.38 -13.20 -5.30
C ARG A 195 5.66 -14.36 -4.62
N GLU A 196 5.42 -14.27 -3.31
CA GLU A 196 4.71 -15.31 -2.56
C GLU A 196 3.30 -14.87 -2.18
N VAL A 197 3.17 -13.75 -1.46
CA VAL A 197 1.88 -13.37 -0.86
C VAL A 197 0.89 -12.92 -1.94
N LEU A 198 1.28 -11.97 -2.79
CA LEU A 198 0.46 -11.48 -3.90
C LEU A 198 0.15 -12.60 -4.89
N ARG A 199 1.13 -13.46 -5.25
CA ARG A 199 0.89 -14.62 -6.13
C ARG A 199 -0.23 -15.51 -5.57
N ARG A 200 -0.19 -15.85 -4.29
CA ARG A 200 -1.23 -16.66 -3.64
C ARG A 200 -2.58 -15.96 -3.58
N VAL A 201 -2.62 -14.66 -3.27
CA VAL A 201 -3.86 -13.85 -3.34
C VAL A 201 -4.44 -13.85 -4.75
N LEU A 202 -3.62 -13.66 -5.78
CA LEU A 202 -4.06 -13.65 -7.17
C LEU A 202 -4.54 -15.02 -7.64
N ASN A 203 -3.96 -16.13 -7.13
CA ASN A 203 -4.51 -17.47 -7.37
C ASN A 203 -5.93 -17.62 -6.80
N LEU A 204 -6.18 -17.08 -5.61
CA LEU A 204 -7.55 -17.04 -5.06
C LEU A 204 -8.47 -16.17 -5.94
N PHE A 205 -7.98 -15.05 -6.47
CA PHE A 205 -8.73 -14.22 -7.40
C PHE A 205 -9.02 -14.93 -8.72
N ASP A 206 -8.08 -15.72 -9.25
CA ASP A 206 -8.32 -16.56 -10.43
C ASP A 206 -9.48 -17.53 -10.16
N LEU A 207 -9.51 -18.19 -8.99
CA LEU A 207 -10.62 -19.06 -8.60
C LEU A 207 -11.95 -18.30 -8.50
N ILE A 208 -11.95 -17.12 -7.86
CA ILE A 208 -13.15 -16.26 -7.76
C ILE A 208 -13.64 -15.87 -9.15
N LEU A 209 -12.74 -15.55 -10.08
CA LEU A 209 -13.03 -15.12 -11.44
C LEU A 209 -13.22 -16.31 -12.42
N GLU A 210 -13.21 -17.54 -11.91
CA GLU A 210 -13.33 -18.78 -12.69
C GLU A 210 -12.28 -18.93 -13.80
N ARG A 211 -11.05 -18.58 -13.47
CA ARG A 211 -9.86 -18.74 -14.30
C ARG A 211 -8.96 -19.85 -13.76
N PRO A 212 -8.08 -20.43 -14.60
CA PRO A 212 -7.01 -21.28 -14.10
C PRO A 212 -6.12 -20.49 -13.12
N GLU A 213 -5.75 -21.11 -12.00
CA GLU A 213 -4.85 -20.50 -11.01
C GLU A 213 -3.50 -20.12 -11.64
N GLY A 214 -2.95 -18.97 -11.22
CA GLY A 214 -1.67 -18.45 -11.71
C GLY A 214 -1.81 -17.54 -12.92
N THR A 215 -2.97 -17.54 -13.59
CA THR A 215 -3.19 -16.76 -14.81
C THR A 215 -3.03 -15.26 -14.56
N LEU A 216 -3.62 -14.73 -13.48
CA LEU A 216 -3.48 -13.31 -13.15
C LEU A 216 -2.03 -12.93 -12.86
N TYR A 217 -1.32 -13.74 -12.06
CA TYR A 217 0.07 -13.45 -11.72
C TYR A 217 0.96 -13.46 -12.97
N GLU A 218 0.87 -14.49 -13.80
CA GLU A 218 1.67 -14.61 -15.03
C GLU A 218 1.41 -13.47 -16.02
N GLN A 219 0.15 -13.08 -16.22
CA GLN A 219 -0.23 -12.08 -17.21
C GLN A 219 0.09 -10.64 -16.79
N TYR A 220 -0.05 -10.35 -15.49
CA TYR A 220 -0.07 -8.97 -15.01
C TYR A 220 1.03 -8.65 -14.00
N PHE A 221 1.55 -9.64 -13.26
CA PHE A 221 2.40 -9.40 -12.10
C PHE A 221 3.71 -10.21 -12.11
N LEU A 222 4.06 -10.84 -13.23
CA LEU A 222 5.31 -11.56 -13.32
C LEU A 222 6.49 -10.60 -13.52
N ILE A 223 7.44 -10.60 -12.59
CA ILE A 223 8.70 -9.86 -12.74
C ILE A 223 9.60 -10.56 -13.76
N VAL A 224 10.10 -9.79 -14.71
CA VAL A 224 11.13 -10.19 -15.69
C VAL A 224 12.41 -9.43 -15.36
N GLN A 225 13.41 -10.12 -14.78
CA GLN A 225 14.68 -9.50 -14.40
C GLN A 225 15.34 -8.79 -15.59
N GLY A 226 15.87 -7.60 -15.34
CA GLY A 226 16.53 -6.75 -16.34
C GLY A 226 15.56 -6.06 -17.30
N ASP A 227 14.25 -6.21 -17.15
CA ASP A 227 13.24 -5.63 -18.04
C ASP A 227 12.14 -4.87 -17.27
N LEU A 228 12.41 -3.59 -17.03
CA LEU A 228 11.46 -2.67 -16.38
C LEU A 228 10.19 -2.44 -17.20
N LYS A 229 10.21 -2.65 -18.52
CA LYS A 229 9.07 -2.37 -19.41
C LYS A 229 8.08 -3.52 -19.42
N ARG A 230 8.55 -4.76 -19.34
CA ARG A 230 7.73 -5.98 -19.29
C ARG A 230 7.45 -6.49 -17.88
N SER A 231 8.00 -5.86 -16.85
CA SER A 231 7.69 -6.19 -15.46
C SER A 231 6.56 -5.34 -14.90
N PRO A 232 5.79 -5.85 -13.91
CA PRO A 232 4.94 -5.00 -13.08
C PRO A 232 5.74 -3.88 -12.43
N ASP A 233 5.07 -2.75 -12.22
CA ASP A 233 5.59 -1.64 -11.41
C ASP A 233 5.13 -1.82 -9.95
N GLY A 234 5.41 -0.82 -9.13
CA GLY A 234 5.01 -0.78 -7.73
C GLY A 234 6.16 -0.28 -6.86
N TRP A 235 5.88 -0.08 -5.59
CA TRP A 235 6.90 0.35 -4.64
C TRP A 235 6.57 -0.06 -3.22
N GLY A 236 7.61 -0.38 -2.49
CA GLY A 236 7.57 -0.41 -1.04
C GLY A 236 7.55 1.02 -0.50
N ARG A 237 6.90 1.23 0.63
CA ARG A 237 6.88 2.50 1.34
C ARG A 237 7.01 2.25 2.82
N PHE A 238 7.94 2.95 3.44
CA PHE A 238 7.90 3.25 4.86
C PHE A 238 7.07 4.50 5.08
N LEU A 239 6.18 4.50 6.06
CA LEU A 239 5.25 5.61 6.34
C LEU A 239 5.18 5.84 7.85
N TYR A 240 5.53 7.05 8.28
CA TYR A 240 5.77 7.37 9.67
C TYR A 240 5.04 8.65 10.08
N TYR A 241 4.01 8.51 10.92
CA TYR A 241 3.27 9.64 11.47
C TYR A 241 3.84 10.00 12.84
N HIS A 242 4.08 11.28 13.02
CA HIS A 242 4.54 11.85 14.28
C HIS A 242 3.35 12.09 15.23
N PRO A 243 3.54 11.96 16.55
CA PRO A 243 2.60 12.45 17.54
C PRO A 243 2.31 13.94 17.30
N VAL A 244 1.07 14.34 17.50
CA VAL A 244 0.62 15.71 17.24
C VAL A 244 -0.10 16.30 18.44
N SER A 245 -0.06 17.62 18.57
CA SER A 245 -0.79 18.33 19.62
C SER A 245 -2.30 18.41 19.35
N ASP A 246 -3.08 18.71 20.38
CA ASP A 246 -4.52 18.93 20.22
C ASP A 246 -4.84 20.15 19.36
N ASP A 247 -4.03 21.21 19.44
CA ASP A 247 -4.12 22.37 18.54
C ASP A 247 -3.91 21.98 17.07
N TYR A 248 -2.95 21.09 16.79
CA TYR A 248 -2.78 20.54 15.45
C TYR A 248 -4.01 19.77 15.00
N ASN A 249 -4.52 18.86 15.84
CA ASN A 249 -5.69 18.05 15.54
C ASN A 249 -6.91 18.92 15.23
N MET A 250 -7.14 19.99 16.01
CA MET A 250 -8.19 20.97 15.75
C MET A 250 -8.02 21.64 14.38
N LYS A 251 -6.81 22.13 14.06
CA LYS A 251 -6.51 22.77 12.76
C LYS A 251 -6.69 21.83 11.58
N ALA A 252 -6.30 20.56 11.75
CA ALA A 252 -6.46 19.51 10.74
C ALA A 252 -7.86 18.88 10.72
N SER A 253 -8.81 19.37 11.52
CA SER A 253 -10.14 18.79 11.70
C SER A 253 -10.11 17.29 12.02
N ASN A 254 -9.13 16.85 12.81
CA ASN A 254 -8.89 15.45 13.18
C ASN A 254 -8.60 14.50 12.00
N VAL A 255 -8.23 15.02 10.81
CA VAL A 255 -7.89 14.21 9.63
C VAL A 255 -6.39 14.30 9.34
N TRP A 256 -5.67 13.18 9.50
CA TRP A 256 -4.26 13.08 9.14
C TRP A 256 -4.06 12.81 7.65
N MET A 257 -4.95 12.02 7.04
CA MET A 257 -5.00 11.78 5.60
C MET A 257 -6.46 11.63 5.18
N ARG A 258 -6.88 12.40 4.17
CA ARG A 258 -8.27 12.44 3.69
C ARG A 258 -8.72 11.13 3.03
N GLY A 259 -10.04 10.96 2.92
CA GLY A 259 -10.65 9.86 2.19
C GLY A 259 -10.17 9.80 0.74
N HIS A 260 -9.56 8.68 0.35
CA HIS A 260 -9.05 8.46 -1.00
C HIS A 260 -9.15 6.99 -1.40
N THR A 261 -8.97 6.71 -2.69
CA THR A 261 -8.70 5.37 -3.19
C THR A 261 -7.26 5.24 -3.64
N ASP A 262 -6.71 4.03 -3.52
CA ASP A 262 -5.39 3.74 -4.02
C ASP A 262 -5.38 3.61 -5.54
N SER A 263 -4.37 4.19 -6.19
CA SER A 263 -4.24 4.08 -7.65
C SER A 263 -3.61 2.77 -8.14
N SER A 264 -3.19 1.89 -7.22
CA SER A 264 -2.60 0.57 -7.48
C SER A 264 -3.67 -0.46 -7.89
N ALA A 265 -3.25 -1.71 -8.11
CA ALA A 265 -4.16 -2.84 -8.23
C ALA A 265 -4.49 -3.42 -6.84
N LEU A 266 -3.47 -3.66 -6.03
CA LEU A 266 -3.61 -4.04 -4.63
C LEU A 266 -2.62 -3.25 -3.79
N THR A 267 -2.95 -3.06 -2.52
CA THR A 267 -2.06 -2.49 -1.52
C THR A 267 -2.00 -3.41 -0.31
N PHE A 268 -0.79 -3.70 0.17
CA PHE A 268 -0.53 -4.54 1.36
C PHE A 268 0.08 -3.67 2.46
N ILE A 269 -0.57 -3.57 3.60
CA ILE A 269 -0.19 -2.69 4.71
C ILE A 269 0.06 -3.56 5.94
N LEU A 270 1.20 -3.40 6.62
CA LEU A 270 1.37 -4.03 7.93
C LEU A 270 0.29 -3.52 8.90
N SER A 271 -0.45 -4.42 9.55
CA SER A 271 -1.48 -4.01 10.50
C SER A 271 -0.87 -3.16 11.62
N GLN A 272 -1.57 -2.09 12.00
CA GLN A 272 -1.10 -1.10 12.98
C GLN A 272 -1.99 -1.12 14.21
N SER A 273 -1.38 -0.97 15.39
CA SER A 273 -2.10 -0.89 16.66
C SER A 273 -2.81 0.44 16.87
N ILE A 274 -2.31 1.53 16.25
CA ILE A 274 -2.96 2.84 16.32
C ILE A 274 -4.25 2.82 15.51
N LEU A 275 -5.37 3.01 16.22
CA LEU A 275 -6.73 2.91 15.68
C LEU A 275 -7.13 4.19 14.94
N SER A 276 -6.52 4.42 13.78
CA SER A 276 -6.71 5.63 12.98
C SER A 276 -7.14 5.39 11.54
N LEU A 277 -6.92 4.19 10.99
CA LEU A 277 -7.38 3.84 9.65
C LEU A 277 -8.90 3.64 9.67
N GLN A 278 -9.60 4.32 8.76
CA GLN A 278 -11.03 4.13 8.55
C GLN A 278 -11.33 3.79 7.08
N ILE A 279 -12.31 2.92 6.87
CA ILE A 279 -12.87 2.57 5.56
C ILE A 279 -14.28 3.16 5.50
N ARG A 280 -14.64 3.70 4.33
CA ARG A 280 -16.00 4.14 4.04
C ARG A 280 -16.76 3.03 3.35
N GLU A 281 -17.85 2.56 3.96
CA GLU A 281 -18.71 1.56 3.33
C GLU A 281 -19.40 2.12 2.08
N HIS A 282 -19.45 1.32 1.01
CA HIS A 282 -20.03 1.74 -0.27
C HIS A 282 -21.55 2.00 -0.19
N ASP A 283 -22.27 1.20 0.58
CA ASP A 283 -23.74 1.24 0.62
C ASP A 283 -24.27 2.34 1.56
N THR A 284 -23.66 2.48 2.73
CA THR A 284 -24.12 3.40 3.80
C THR A 284 -23.37 4.73 3.79
N ASN A 285 -22.21 4.79 3.15
CA ASN A 285 -21.25 5.90 3.23
C ASN A 285 -20.70 6.15 4.65
N GLU A 286 -20.91 5.23 5.60
CA GLU A 286 -20.42 5.33 6.97
C GLU A 286 -18.92 5.02 7.06
N TRP A 287 -18.23 5.72 7.97
CA TRP A 287 -16.84 5.46 8.31
C TRP A 287 -16.73 4.44 9.44
N LYS A 288 -16.02 3.34 9.20
CA LYS A 288 -15.72 2.31 10.18
C LYS A 288 -14.22 2.19 10.40
N TYR A 289 -13.81 2.00 11.64
CA TYR A 289 -12.39 1.82 11.98
C TYR A 289 -11.90 0.43 11.60
N VAL A 290 -10.66 0.33 11.13
CA VAL A 290 -9.98 -0.94 10.91
C VAL A 290 -9.25 -1.33 12.19
N GLY A 291 -9.73 -2.40 12.84
CA GLY A 291 -9.10 -2.93 14.06
C GLY A 291 -7.71 -3.51 13.80
N HIS A 292 -6.87 -3.52 14.84
CA HIS A 292 -5.55 -4.12 14.77
C HIS A 292 -5.63 -5.65 14.75
N THR A 293 -4.97 -6.27 13.78
CA THR A 293 -4.76 -7.72 13.72
C THR A 293 -3.26 -7.98 13.82
N PRO A 294 -2.73 -8.34 15.00
CA PRO A 294 -1.30 -8.56 15.18
C PRO A 294 -0.74 -9.59 14.20
N GLY A 295 0.46 -9.31 13.66
CA GLY A 295 1.13 -10.20 12.70
C GLY A 295 0.45 -10.32 11.33
N ALA A 296 -0.54 -9.48 11.02
CA ALA A 296 -1.28 -9.54 9.76
C ALA A 296 -0.90 -8.42 8.78
N LEU A 297 -1.21 -8.66 7.51
CA LEU A 297 -1.36 -7.60 6.51
C LEU A 297 -2.83 -7.20 6.41
N ILE A 298 -3.10 -5.89 6.33
CA ILE A 298 -4.36 -5.36 5.83
C ILE A 298 -4.17 -5.15 4.32
N VAL A 299 -5.03 -5.76 3.52
CA VAL A 299 -4.93 -5.74 2.06
C VAL A 299 -6.17 -5.07 1.49
N ASN A 300 -5.97 -4.15 0.54
CA ASN A 300 -7.07 -3.56 -0.20
C ASN A 300 -6.90 -3.64 -1.71
N ILE A 301 -8.05 -3.70 -2.38
CA ILE A 301 -8.20 -3.53 -3.82
C ILE A 301 -8.07 -2.04 -4.13
N GLY A 302 -7.29 -1.71 -5.17
CA GLY A 302 -7.15 -0.36 -5.70
C GLY A 302 -7.87 -0.16 -7.02
N ASP A 303 -7.80 1.08 -7.52
CA ASP A 303 -8.51 1.54 -8.72
C ASP A 303 -8.20 0.70 -9.96
N MET A 304 -6.96 0.22 -10.12
CA MET A 304 -6.59 -0.57 -11.31
C MET A 304 -7.27 -1.93 -11.33
N PHE A 305 -7.38 -2.60 -10.18
CA PHE A 305 -7.99 -3.94 -10.14
C PHE A 305 -9.52 -3.87 -10.15
N GLN A 306 -10.09 -2.79 -9.60
CA GLN A 306 -11.49 -2.46 -9.84
C GLN A 306 -11.77 -2.29 -11.34
N GLN A 307 -10.93 -1.56 -12.07
CA GLN A 307 -11.09 -1.38 -13.52
C GLN A 307 -10.91 -2.68 -14.29
N LEU A 308 -9.89 -3.49 -13.95
CA LEU A 308 -9.69 -4.81 -14.55
C LEU A 308 -10.91 -5.69 -14.38
N THR A 309 -11.60 -5.63 -13.23
CA THR A 309 -12.78 -6.48 -12.97
C THR A 309 -14.11 -5.82 -13.36
N GLY A 310 -14.09 -4.68 -14.04
CA GLY A 310 -15.31 -3.95 -14.42
C GLY A 310 -16.15 -3.46 -13.25
N GLY A 311 -15.54 -3.28 -12.06
CA GLY A 311 -16.24 -2.88 -10.85
C GLY A 311 -16.79 -4.04 -10.02
N TYR A 312 -16.50 -5.29 -10.38
CA TYR A 312 -16.88 -6.45 -9.56
C TYR A 312 -16.12 -6.46 -8.24
N PHE A 313 -14.80 -6.25 -8.27
CA PHE A 313 -14.03 -6.00 -7.04
C PHE A 313 -14.01 -4.50 -6.75
N LYS A 314 -14.15 -4.11 -5.48
CA LYS A 314 -14.36 -2.72 -5.08
C LYS A 314 -13.08 -2.04 -4.64
N SER A 315 -12.78 -0.88 -5.22
CA SER A 315 -11.75 0.05 -4.74
C SER A 315 -12.37 0.94 -3.67
N SER A 316 -11.95 0.75 -2.43
CA SER A 316 -12.62 1.36 -1.29
C SER A 316 -11.96 2.66 -0.84
N ILE A 317 -12.83 3.62 -0.52
CA ILE A 317 -12.40 4.89 0.02
C ILE A 317 -11.97 4.68 1.47
N HIS A 318 -10.77 5.12 1.80
CA HIS A 318 -10.22 5.01 3.15
C HIS A 318 -9.47 6.28 3.54
N ARG A 319 -9.35 6.52 4.85
CA ARG A 319 -8.73 7.72 5.42
C ARG A 319 -7.92 7.38 6.66
N VAL A 320 -7.08 8.30 7.11
CA VAL A 320 -6.41 8.22 8.41
C VAL A 320 -6.83 9.41 9.25
N ILE A 321 -7.44 9.16 10.39
CA ILE A 321 -7.85 10.20 11.34
C ILE A 321 -6.86 10.29 12.50
N THR A 322 -7.08 11.25 13.38
CA THR A 322 -6.30 11.37 14.61
C THR A 322 -6.35 10.10 15.46
N ALA A 323 -5.25 9.81 16.15
CA ALA A 323 -5.21 8.71 17.10
C ALA A 323 -6.17 8.97 18.28
N PRO A 324 -6.81 7.91 18.82
CA PRO A 324 -7.54 8.00 20.08
C PRO A 324 -6.68 8.55 21.21
N GLU A 325 -7.31 9.10 22.25
CA GLU A 325 -6.63 9.74 23.39
C GLU A 325 -5.55 8.85 24.03
N ASP A 326 -5.85 7.55 24.19
CA ASP A 326 -4.93 6.56 24.77
C ASP A 326 -3.72 6.22 23.88
N GLN A 327 -3.67 6.77 22.66
CA GLN A 327 -2.63 6.53 21.66
C GLN A 327 -1.98 7.81 21.11
N ARG A 328 -2.42 9.01 21.49
CA ARG A 328 -1.93 10.29 20.91
C ARG A 328 -0.42 10.52 21.05
N GLY A 329 0.19 10.00 22.11
CA GLY A 329 1.64 10.14 22.37
C GLY A 329 2.54 9.19 21.58
N TYR A 330 1.98 8.32 20.73
CA TYR A 330 2.72 7.29 20.01
C TYR A 330 2.91 7.64 18.53
N TYR A 331 4.07 7.28 17.99
CA TYR A 331 4.31 7.29 16.56
C TYR A 331 3.53 6.16 15.87
N ARG A 332 2.97 6.44 14.68
CA ARG A 332 2.38 5.40 13.83
C ARG A 332 3.35 5.05 12.73
N ASN A 333 3.75 3.78 12.63
CA ASN A 333 4.83 3.37 11.75
C ASN A 333 4.46 2.10 10.98
N THR A 334 4.42 2.16 9.66
CA THR A 334 4.05 1.00 8.84
C THR A 334 4.92 0.87 7.60
N ALA A 335 5.02 -0.36 7.10
CA ALA A 335 5.47 -0.65 5.74
C ALA A 335 4.25 -0.97 4.85
N ILE A 336 4.28 -0.46 3.62
CA ILE A 336 3.21 -0.59 2.64
C ILE A 336 3.82 -1.07 1.32
N TYR A 337 3.20 -2.04 0.66
CA TYR A 337 3.51 -2.39 -0.72
C TYR A 337 2.35 -2.01 -1.64
N PHE A 338 2.58 -1.08 -2.56
CA PHE A 338 1.64 -0.74 -3.63
C PHE A 338 1.99 -1.54 -4.89
N CYS A 339 1.08 -2.41 -5.32
CA CYS A 339 1.30 -3.32 -6.43
C CYS A 339 0.65 -2.82 -7.72
N TYR A 340 1.41 -2.74 -8.81
CA TYR A 340 0.90 -2.31 -10.12
C TYR A 340 1.05 -3.45 -11.12
N PRO A 341 0.08 -3.66 -12.02
CA PRO A 341 0.25 -4.59 -13.13
C PRO A 341 1.35 -4.14 -14.10
N VAL A 342 1.70 -5.00 -15.05
CA VAL A 342 2.60 -4.66 -16.16
C VAL A 342 2.11 -3.40 -16.91
N PRO A 343 2.98 -2.41 -17.19
CA PRO A 343 2.58 -1.08 -17.66
C PRO A 343 1.71 -1.04 -18.93
N TYR A 344 1.87 -2.02 -19.83
CA TYR A 344 1.19 -2.02 -21.12
C TYR A 344 -0.09 -2.86 -21.16
N ALA A 345 -0.46 -3.50 -20.04
CA ALA A 345 -1.75 -4.19 -19.96
C ALA A 345 -2.90 -3.18 -20.01
N TYR A 346 -3.98 -3.54 -20.71
CA TYR A 346 -5.21 -2.77 -20.72
C TYR A 346 -6.01 -2.96 -19.43
N LEU A 347 -6.57 -1.87 -18.90
CA LEU A 347 -7.42 -1.87 -17.70
C LEU A 347 -8.89 -2.01 -18.09
N ASP A 348 -9.31 -3.23 -18.43
CA ASP A 348 -10.71 -3.54 -18.75
C ASP A 348 -11.07 -5.02 -18.48
N PRO A 349 -12.35 -5.33 -18.18
CA PRO A 349 -12.81 -6.69 -17.91
C PRO A 349 -12.81 -7.62 -19.12
N ASP A 350 -12.82 -7.08 -20.34
CA ASP A 350 -12.77 -7.89 -21.56
C ASP A 350 -11.38 -8.55 -21.68
N SER A 351 -10.33 -7.82 -21.34
CA SER A 351 -8.94 -8.28 -21.35
C SER A 351 -8.67 -9.33 -20.28
N LEU A 352 -9.40 -9.29 -19.15
CA LEU A 352 -9.35 -10.37 -18.17
C LEU A 352 -9.92 -11.67 -18.71
N ALA A 353 -10.86 -11.65 -19.67
CA ALA A 353 -11.49 -12.86 -20.23
C ALA A 353 -12.01 -13.84 -19.15
N SER A 354 -12.62 -13.32 -18.08
CA SER A 354 -13.16 -14.14 -16.99
C SER A 354 -14.53 -14.73 -17.36
N PRO A 355 -14.72 -16.07 -17.25
CA PRO A 355 -16.03 -16.69 -17.45
C PRO A 355 -17.10 -16.15 -16.50
N LYS A 356 -16.74 -15.89 -15.24
CA LYS A 356 -17.65 -15.33 -14.25
C LYS A 356 -18.07 -13.90 -14.59
N LEU A 357 -17.12 -13.02 -14.91
CA LEU A 357 -17.44 -11.63 -15.28
C LEU A 357 -18.35 -11.61 -16.50
N LYS A 358 -18.04 -12.42 -17.52
CA LYS A 358 -18.91 -12.59 -18.70
C LYS A 358 -20.32 -13.05 -18.33
N ARG A 359 -20.45 -14.06 -17.46
CA ARG A 359 -21.75 -14.59 -17.02
C ARG A 359 -22.55 -13.56 -16.22
N LEU A 360 -21.88 -12.74 -15.41
CA LEU A 360 -22.49 -11.69 -14.61
C LEU A 360 -22.73 -10.38 -15.41
N GLY A 361 -22.31 -10.33 -16.67
CA GLY A 361 -22.51 -9.18 -17.54
C GLY A 361 -21.53 -8.02 -17.33
N TYR A 362 -20.45 -8.22 -16.58
CA TYR A 362 -19.36 -7.24 -16.50
C TYR A 362 -18.59 -7.24 -17.81
N LYS A 363 -18.59 -6.10 -18.49
CA LYS A 363 -17.93 -5.86 -19.77
C LYS A 363 -17.35 -4.46 -19.80
N ARG A 364 -16.42 -4.20 -20.72
CA ARG A 364 -15.87 -2.86 -20.90
C ARG A 364 -16.98 -1.87 -21.25
N ASP A 365 -16.95 -0.71 -20.60
CA ASP A 365 -17.79 0.43 -20.99
C ASP A 365 -17.18 1.09 -22.24
N GLU A 366 -17.86 0.97 -23.38
CA GLU A 366 -17.39 1.52 -24.66
C GLU A 366 -17.41 3.05 -24.69
N SER A 367 -18.14 3.71 -23.77
CA SER A 367 -18.09 5.18 -23.63
C SER A 367 -16.78 5.67 -23.02
N GLN A 368 -16.03 4.78 -22.36
CA GLN A 368 -14.74 5.09 -21.74
C GLN A 368 -13.59 4.80 -22.71
N GLU A 369 -12.61 5.71 -22.73
CA GLU A 369 -11.38 5.50 -23.49
C GLU A 369 -10.68 4.24 -23.01
N ARG A 370 -10.22 3.37 -23.91
CA ARG A 370 -9.48 2.16 -23.53
C ARG A 370 -8.03 2.54 -23.22
N ILE A 371 -7.63 2.38 -21.96
CA ILE A 371 -6.32 2.82 -21.46
C ILE A 371 -5.49 1.67 -20.92
N THR A 372 -4.18 1.87 -20.91
CA THR A 372 -3.20 1.00 -20.28
C THR A 372 -2.94 1.37 -18.82
N VAL A 373 -2.34 0.44 -18.09
CA VAL A 373 -1.85 0.64 -16.71
C VAL A 373 -0.93 1.86 -16.61
N ARG A 374 -0.04 2.06 -17.60
CA ARG A 374 0.88 3.20 -17.67
C ARG A 374 0.13 4.52 -17.75
N GLN A 375 -0.82 4.64 -18.68
CA GLN A 375 -1.63 5.85 -18.86
C GLN A 375 -2.38 6.21 -17.58
N TRP A 376 -2.98 5.23 -16.91
CA TRP A 376 -3.65 5.45 -15.62
C TRP A 376 -2.67 5.89 -14.52
N SER A 377 -1.55 5.17 -14.36
CA SER A 377 -0.55 5.47 -13.33
C SER A 377 0.03 6.88 -13.48
N ASP A 378 0.32 7.28 -14.71
CA ASP A 378 0.93 8.58 -15.00
C ASP A 378 -0.13 9.69 -14.81
N ALA A 379 -1.37 9.50 -15.30
CA ALA A 379 -2.46 10.44 -15.02
C ALA A 379 -2.68 10.64 -13.52
N LYS A 380 -2.87 9.56 -12.73
CA LYS A 380 -3.01 9.65 -11.26
C LYS A 380 -1.78 10.26 -10.58
N GLY A 381 -0.58 9.99 -11.09
CA GLY A 381 0.69 10.57 -10.59
C GLY A 381 0.73 12.10 -10.65
N THR A 382 0.17 12.70 -11.70
CA THR A 382 0.06 14.17 -11.81
C THR A 382 -0.82 14.80 -10.72
N PHE A 383 -1.78 14.03 -10.17
CA PHE A 383 -2.65 14.51 -9.09
C PHE A 383 -1.94 14.42 -7.74
N PHE A 384 -1.35 13.28 -7.40
CA PHE A 384 -0.79 13.06 -6.07
C PHE A 384 0.38 13.99 -5.69
N ASN A 385 1.11 14.50 -6.68
CA ASN A 385 2.24 15.41 -6.47
C ASN A 385 1.83 16.88 -6.26
N LYS A 386 0.53 17.19 -6.18
CA LYS A 386 0.08 18.55 -5.87
C LYS A 386 0.03 18.75 -4.34
N SER A 387 0.84 19.66 -3.83
CA SER A 387 1.06 19.85 -2.38
C SER A 387 0.03 20.73 -1.67
N SER A 388 -0.65 21.64 -2.37
CA SER A 388 -1.62 22.58 -1.79
C SER A 388 -2.81 22.81 -2.74
N GLY A 389 -4.01 23.05 -2.18
CA GLY A 389 -5.21 23.48 -2.92
C GLY A 389 -5.78 22.55 -4.00
N ALA A 390 -4.98 21.67 -4.59
CA ALA A 390 -5.27 20.91 -5.80
C ALA A 390 -5.31 19.38 -5.59
N ASN A 391 -5.03 18.91 -4.37
CA ASN A 391 -5.49 17.59 -3.86
C ASN A 391 -6.96 17.67 -3.38
N ARG A 392 -7.75 18.58 -3.94
CA ARG A 392 -9.17 18.76 -3.62
C ARG A 392 -9.96 18.12 -4.76
N THR A 393 -10.57 16.95 -4.55
CA THR A 393 -11.17 16.19 -5.65
C THR A 393 -12.60 15.77 -5.32
N LYS A 394 -13.55 16.65 -5.61
CA LYS A 394 -14.92 16.21 -5.88
C LYS A 394 -15.00 15.94 -7.38
N ASP A 395 -15.54 14.79 -7.76
CA ASP A 395 -15.91 14.46 -9.13
C ASP A 395 -14.75 14.47 -10.16
N ILE A 396 -13.57 13.95 -9.80
CA ILE A 396 -12.52 13.72 -10.81
C ILE A 396 -12.93 12.57 -11.73
N SER A 397 -12.90 12.86 -13.03
CA SER A 397 -12.96 11.85 -14.08
C SER A 397 -11.63 11.80 -14.82
N LEU A 398 -11.00 10.62 -14.85
CA LEU A 398 -9.82 10.34 -15.66
C LEU A 398 -10.22 9.39 -16.78
N PHE A 399 -10.04 9.81 -18.03
CA PHE A 399 -10.39 8.99 -19.20
C PHE A 399 -11.85 8.49 -19.16
N GLY A 400 -12.78 9.33 -18.69
CA GLY A 400 -14.19 8.97 -18.54
C GLY A 400 -14.53 8.10 -17.33
N ARG A 401 -13.55 7.83 -16.44
CA ARG A 401 -13.74 6.99 -15.25
C ARG A 401 -13.74 7.83 -13.98
N PRO A 402 -14.69 7.62 -13.06
CA PRO A 402 -14.65 8.26 -11.76
C PRO A 402 -13.40 7.80 -11.00
N SER A 403 -12.71 8.74 -10.36
CA SER A 403 -11.60 8.44 -9.49
C SER A 403 -11.63 9.34 -8.27
N VAL A 404 -11.33 8.77 -7.11
CA VAL A 404 -11.24 9.53 -5.86
C VAL A 404 -9.77 9.81 -5.58
N GLY A 405 -9.38 11.09 -5.65
CA GLY A 405 -8.04 11.53 -5.26
C GLY A 405 -7.94 11.83 -3.77
N SER A 406 -8.79 12.73 -3.28
CA SER A 406 -9.01 13.05 -1.87
C SER A 406 -10.36 13.78 -1.73
N LEU A 407 -11.24 13.25 -0.89
CA LEU A 407 -12.56 13.80 -0.65
C LEU A 407 -12.48 15.19 0.04
N ILE A 408 -13.35 16.10 -0.39
CA ILE A 408 -13.45 17.48 0.13
C ILE A 408 -14.63 17.57 1.08
N GLY A 409 -14.46 18.30 2.19
CA GLY A 409 -15.56 18.62 3.11
C GLY A 409 -16.11 17.38 3.80
N GLU A 410 -15.24 16.40 4.07
CA GLU A 410 -15.63 15.24 4.85
C GLU A 410 -15.88 15.68 6.28
N ASP A 411 -17.12 15.51 6.73
CA ASP A 411 -17.44 15.63 8.14
C ASP A 411 -16.67 14.54 8.89
N VAL A 412 -15.94 14.95 9.94
CA VAL A 412 -15.49 14.00 10.95
C VAL A 412 -16.64 13.87 11.94
N PRO A 413 -17.16 12.65 12.18
CA PRO A 413 -18.22 12.45 13.16
C PRO A 413 -17.83 13.09 14.50
N GLU A 414 -18.81 13.72 15.15
CA GLU A 414 -18.72 14.45 16.44
C GLU A 414 -18.11 13.64 17.61
N ALA A 415 -17.84 12.35 17.41
CA ALA A 415 -17.20 11.46 18.37
C ALA A 415 -15.73 11.82 18.69
N ALA A 416 -15.10 12.72 17.92
CA ALA A 416 -13.78 13.28 18.25
C ALA A 416 -13.85 14.59 19.05
N THR A 417 -15.03 15.18 19.25
CA THR A 417 -15.19 16.55 19.80
C THR A 417 -15.84 16.62 21.19
N ASN A 418 -16.43 15.53 21.71
CA ASN A 418 -17.28 15.61 22.91
C ASN A 418 -16.70 14.99 24.20
N VAL A 419 -15.49 15.37 24.61
CA VAL A 419 -15.03 15.18 26.02
C VAL A 419 -14.34 16.43 26.62
N TRP A 420 -14.27 17.56 25.91
CA TRP A 420 -13.49 18.73 26.40
C TRP A 420 -14.28 20.02 26.51
N ILE A 421 -15.48 19.97 27.10
CA ILE A 421 -16.11 21.15 27.72
C ILE A 421 -16.89 20.66 28.96
N ASN A 422 -16.51 21.20 30.14
CA ASN A 422 -17.06 21.00 31.49
C ASN A 422 -16.46 19.84 32.32
N THR A 423 -15.37 20.13 33.05
CA THR A 423 -15.40 20.60 34.46
C THR A 423 -14.05 21.16 34.85
#